data_AF-A0AAX2ILR3-F1
#
_entry.id   AF-A0AAX2ILR3-F1
#
_cell.length_a   1.000
_cell.length_b   1.000
_cell.length_c   1.000
_cell.angle_alpha   90.00
_cell.angle_beta   90.00
_cell.angle_gamma   90.00
#
_symmetry.space_group_name_H-M   'P 1'
#
loop_
_entity.id
_entity.type
_entity.pdbx_description
1 polymer ?
#
loop_
_entity_poly.entity_id
_entity_poly.type
_entity_poly.pdbx_seq_one_letter_code
_entity_poly.pdbx_strand_id
1 'polypeptide(L)'
;MTMDSTKKKKALIVISSAKILPLSKPVGHGGISTGFFLIELAKVLHAFEDTHDFIFATPDGKVPQLDINGLALSMHAADKTGSITMGTIIDQMFKFNADSFRKKYSELASRRESELNTAFKHLGKIHISKLLPNTDKEVRSIIPDIESRMSTLTEKYFFSLEELLEKDVRSTDVFKLKDLDFVHLPGGHAPMVDFYDNPHLGELMNRLREENILISMICHGPVALTSAKYRILTNGKPVLTDNKNFKGANITVSSKLAEMIAVKMAYPKIPGKKTRLEYIVEDVLKQDGYHIVNSYNPVAIHVVYDQKFKLLTGNGPQAMDALTQKLQEIVGVINKKSHID
;
A
#
# COMPACT_ATOMS: atom_id res chain seq x y z
N MET A 1 24.67 34.52 10.87
CA MET A 1 24.08 33.79 9.73
C MET A 1 23.01 32.88 10.28
N THR A 2 21.76 33.34 10.25
CA THR A 2 20.59 32.53 10.59
C THR A 2 20.51 31.37 9.63
N MET A 3 20.59 30.13 10.15
CA MET A 3 20.35 28.93 9.37
C MET A 3 18.95 29.04 8.77
N ASP A 4 18.90 29.20 7.45
CA ASP A 4 17.68 29.13 6.67
C ASP A 4 17.05 27.75 6.91
N SER A 5 15.76 27.72 7.24
CA SER A 5 15.03 26.49 7.53
C SER A 5 15.16 25.53 6.36
N THR A 6 15.80 24.38 6.57
CA THR A 6 16.12 23.41 5.51
C THR A 6 14.86 23.02 4.75
N LYS A 7 14.82 23.29 3.44
CA LYS A 7 13.77 22.83 2.53
C LYS A 7 13.52 21.32 2.73
N LYS A 8 12.27 20.93 2.94
CA LYS A 8 11.89 19.51 3.08
C LYS A 8 12.30 18.72 1.83
N LYS A 9 12.73 17.48 2.03
CA LYS A 9 12.99 16.55 0.92
C LYS A 9 11.66 16.15 0.26
N LYS A 10 11.69 15.56 -0.93
CA LYS A 10 10.48 15.11 -1.63
C LYS A 10 10.33 13.61 -1.58
N ALA A 11 9.13 13.12 -1.32
CA ALA A 11 8.79 11.70 -1.45
C ALA A 11 7.57 11.52 -2.36
N LEU A 12 7.62 10.54 -3.26
CA LEU A 12 6.50 10.21 -4.14
C LEU A 12 5.69 9.06 -3.53
N ILE A 13 4.38 9.23 -3.42
CA ILE A 13 3.45 8.19 -2.99
C ILE A 13 2.58 7.81 -4.18
N VAL A 14 2.73 6.58 -4.67
CA VAL A 14 1.94 6.06 -5.79
C VAL A 14 0.87 5.13 -5.24
N ILE A 15 -0.39 5.56 -5.33
CA ILE A 15 -1.56 4.85 -4.76
C ILE A 15 -2.40 4.31 -5.92
N SER A 16 -2.91 3.09 -5.78
CA SER A 16 -3.90 2.57 -6.72
C SER A 16 -5.18 3.42 -6.69
N SER A 17 -5.74 3.73 -7.86
CA SER A 17 -7.06 4.38 -7.98
C SER A 17 -8.18 3.38 -8.28
N ALA A 18 -7.86 2.10 -8.41
CA ALA A 18 -8.83 1.04 -8.61
C ALA A 18 -9.79 0.89 -7.43
N LYS A 19 -11.06 0.64 -7.76
CA LYS A 19 -12.17 0.59 -6.79
C LYS A 19 -12.81 -0.78 -6.64
N ILE A 20 -12.60 -1.65 -7.64
CA ILE A 20 -13.25 -2.96 -7.75
C ILE A 20 -12.18 -4.01 -8.05
N LEU A 21 -12.07 -5.01 -7.17
CA LEU A 21 -11.24 -6.18 -7.36
C LEU A 21 -12.04 -7.23 -8.15
N PRO A 22 -11.63 -7.59 -9.38
CA PRO A 22 -12.28 -8.64 -10.15
C PRO A 22 -12.09 -10.01 -9.48
N LEU A 23 -13.08 -10.88 -9.67
CA LEU A 23 -13.08 -12.25 -9.14
C LEU A 23 -13.33 -13.25 -10.26
N SER A 24 -12.46 -14.25 -10.38
CA SER A 24 -12.65 -15.36 -11.32
C SER A 24 -13.76 -16.31 -10.85
N LYS A 25 -14.03 -16.35 -9.53
CA LYS A 25 -15.23 -17.00 -8.97
C LYS A 25 -15.84 -16.17 -7.84
N PRO A 26 -17.18 -16.08 -7.78
CA PRO A 26 -18.15 -16.70 -8.69
C PRO A 26 -18.22 -15.97 -10.05
N VAL A 27 -18.39 -16.73 -11.14
CA VAL A 27 -18.46 -16.18 -12.51
C VAL A 27 -19.63 -15.19 -12.59
N GLY A 28 -19.41 -14.04 -13.23
CA GLY A 28 -20.42 -13.00 -13.40
C GLY A 28 -20.70 -12.15 -12.16
N HIS A 29 -19.91 -12.26 -11.08
CA HIS A 29 -20.09 -11.43 -9.87
C HIS A 29 -19.82 -9.94 -10.11
N GLY A 30 -18.95 -9.61 -11.05
CA GLY A 30 -18.51 -8.23 -11.29
C GLY A 30 -17.48 -7.69 -10.28
N GLY A 31 -16.91 -8.55 -9.43
CA GLY A 31 -15.88 -8.17 -8.45
C GLY A 31 -16.41 -7.65 -7.11
N ILE A 32 -15.52 -7.29 -6.21
CA ILE A 32 -15.83 -6.71 -4.88
C ILE A 32 -15.22 -5.33 -4.74
N SER A 33 -15.85 -4.46 -3.94
CA SER A 33 -15.28 -3.15 -3.62
C SER A 33 -13.95 -3.33 -2.88
N THR A 34 -12.94 -2.57 -3.27
CA THR A 34 -11.62 -2.55 -2.61
C THR A 34 -11.00 -1.15 -2.64
N GLY A 35 -9.77 -1.01 -2.19
CA GLY A 35 -9.01 0.22 -2.12
C GLY A 35 -7.59 -0.04 -1.61
N PHE A 36 -6.89 1.02 -1.26
CA PHE A 36 -5.64 0.90 -0.51
C PHE A 36 -5.93 0.64 0.98
N PHE A 37 -5.00 -0.02 1.67
CA PHE A 37 -5.09 -0.23 3.12
C PHE A 37 -4.52 0.95 3.90
N LEU A 38 -5.30 1.47 4.86
CA LEU A 38 -4.95 2.67 5.63
C LEU A 38 -3.58 2.56 6.30
N ILE A 39 -3.37 1.51 7.09
CA ILE A 39 -2.14 1.27 7.85
C ILE A 39 -0.91 1.28 6.95
N GLU A 40 -1.04 0.70 5.76
CA GLU A 40 0.06 0.56 4.81
C GLU A 40 0.51 1.89 4.20
N LEU A 41 -0.29 2.95 4.31
CA LEU A 41 0.04 4.30 3.85
C LEU A 41 0.30 5.25 5.02
N ALA A 42 -0.64 5.34 5.96
CA ALA A 42 -0.66 6.36 6.99
C ALA A 42 0.59 6.31 7.89
N LYS A 43 1.14 5.10 8.12
CA LYS A 43 2.36 4.95 8.91
C LYS A 43 3.56 5.62 8.26
N VAL A 44 3.73 5.49 6.95
CA VAL A 44 4.79 6.19 6.20
C VAL A 44 4.56 7.68 6.21
N LEU A 45 3.33 8.14 5.94
CA LEU A 45 3.03 9.57 5.95
C LEU A 45 3.37 10.20 7.31
N HIS A 46 2.94 9.58 8.40
CA HIS A 46 3.22 10.09 9.75
C HIS A 46 4.71 10.10 10.08
N ALA A 47 5.45 9.07 9.67
CA ALA A 47 6.89 8.98 9.95
C ALA A 47 7.75 10.02 9.20
N PHE A 48 7.22 10.62 8.13
CA PHE A 48 7.95 11.51 7.25
C PHE A 48 7.33 12.90 7.10
N GLU A 49 6.16 13.19 7.67
CA GLU A 49 5.42 14.46 7.48
C GLU A 49 6.20 15.72 7.90
N ASP A 50 7.11 15.59 8.86
CA ASP A 50 7.96 16.71 9.32
C ASP A 50 9.22 16.90 8.47
N THR A 51 9.64 15.90 7.72
CA THR A 51 10.91 15.90 6.96
C THR A 51 10.73 15.95 5.46
N HIS A 52 9.55 15.55 4.96
CA HIS A 52 9.26 15.41 3.53
C HIS A 52 7.99 16.15 3.12
N ASP A 53 8.04 16.71 1.92
CA ASP A 53 6.88 17.07 1.12
C ASP A 53 6.46 15.86 0.28
N PHE A 54 5.18 15.49 0.36
CA PHE A 54 4.64 14.37 -0.40
C PHE A 54 4.07 14.81 -1.73
N ILE A 55 4.42 14.08 -2.78
CA ILE A 55 3.78 14.14 -4.09
C ILE A 55 2.89 12.91 -4.20
N PHE A 56 1.61 13.09 -4.50
CA PHE A 56 0.67 11.99 -4.63
C PHE A 56 0.34 11.74 -6.10
N ALA A 57 0.45 10.48 -6.51
CA ALA A 57 0.08 10.05 -7.85
C ALA A 57 -0.76 8.79 -7.80
N THR A 58 -1.60 8.63 -8.80
CA THR A 58 -2.28 7.36 -9.10
C THR A 58 -2.03 7.01 -10.58
N PRO A 59 -2.24 5.76 -11.00
CA PRO A 59 -2.02 5.35 -12.39
C PRO A 59 -2.63 6.30 -13.43
N ASP A 60 -3.84 6.79 -13.14
CA ASP A 60 -4.65 7.60 -14.05
C ASP A 60 -4.99 9.01 -13.51
N GLY A 61 -4.37 9.43 -12.41
CA GLY A 61 -4.63 10.74 -11.77
C GLY A 61 -5.98 10.84 -11.07
N LYS A 62 -6.77 9.75 -11.01
CA LYS A 62 -8.05 9.76 -10.29
C LYS A 62 -7.83 9.62 -8.78
N VAL A 63 -8.76 10.20 -8.03
CA VAL A 63 -8.81 10.13 -6.57
C VAL A 63 -8.91 8.67 -6.10
N PRO A 64 -8.01 8.20 -5.22
CA PRO A 64 -8.00 6.83 -4.74
C PRO A 64 -9.19 6.51 -3.83
N GLN A 65 -9.33 5.22 -3.49
CA GLN A 65 -10.35 4.71 -2.58
C GLN A 65 -9.71 4.07 -1.36
N LEU A 66 -10.12 4.48 -0.16
CA LEU A 66 -9.77 3.80 1.08
C LEU A 66 -10.59 2.51 1.20
N ASP A 67 -9.92 1.37 1.41
CA ASP A 67 -10.61 0.11 1.70
C ASP A 67 -11.01 0.05 3.17
N ILE A 68 -12.27 0.38 3.46
CA ILE A 68 -12.79 0.31 4.83
C ILE A 68 -12.79 -1.12 5.37
N ASN A 69 -12.77 -2.15 4.49
CA ASN A 69 -12.75 -3.55 4.93
C ASN A 69 -11.40 -3.95 5.53
N GLY A 70 -10.35 -3.15 5.29
CA GLY A 70 -9.04 -3.27 5.92
C GLY A 70 -8.90 -2.55 7.27
N LEU A 71 -9.97 -1.92 7.80
CA LEU A 71 -9.92 -1.11 9.03
C LEU A 71 -10.14 -1.90 10.33
N ALA A 72 -10.26 -3.23 10.28
CA ALA A 72 -10.41 -4.04 11.48
C ALA A 72 -9.23 -3.82 12.43
N LEU A 73 -9.47 -3.67 13.74
CA LEU A 73 -8.41 -3.32 14.70
C LEU A 73 -7.20 -4.27 14.65
N SER A 74 -7.41 -5.55 14.34
CA SER A 74 -6.34 -6.53 14.18
C SER A 74 -5.39 -6.25 13.01
N MET A 75 -5.82 -5.53 11.97
CA MET A 75 -4.95 -5.08 10.87
C MET A 75 -3.98 -3.97 11.31
N HIS A 76 -4.36 -3.21 12.34
CA HIS A 76 -3.54 -2.14 12.92
C HIS A 76 -2.62 -2.63 14.05
N ALA A 77 -2.63 -3.93 14.34
CA ALA A 77 -1.85 -4.53 15.41
C ALA A 77 -0.36 -4.72 15.06
N ALA A 78 0.04 -4.51 13.80
CA ALA A 78 1.41 -4.68 13.32
C ALA A 78 2.03 -6.03 13.75
N ASP A 79 3.11 -6.01 14.52
CA ASP A 79 3.79 -7.21 15.03
C ASP A 79 2.89 -8.09 15.92
N LYS A 80 1.85 -7.51 16.53
CA LYS A 80 0.86 -8.22 17.36
C LYS A 80 -0.31 -8.81 16.57
N THR A 81 -0.37 -8.67 15.24
CA THR A 81 -1.49 -9.20 14.44
C THR A 81 -1.71 -10.69 14.70
N GLY A 82 -0.66 -11.50 14.75
CA GLY A 82 -0.79 -12.95 15.00
C GLY A 82 -1.49 -13.32 16.32
N SER A 83 -1.20 -12.61 17.41
CA SER A 83 -1.77 -12.89 18.73
C SER A 83 -3.15 -12.25 18.94
N ILE A 84 -3.42 -11.12 18.29
CA ILE A 84 -4.66 -10.36 18.48
C ILE A 84 -5.80 -10.84 17.59
N THR A 85 -5.52 -11.31 16.36
CA THR A 85 -6.56 -11.64 15.38
C THR A 85 -7.59 -12.65 15.93
N MET A 86 -7.15 -13.75 16.55
CA MET A 86 -8.09 -14.76 17.07
C MET A 86 -8.99 -14.20 18.18
N GLY A 87 -8.44 -13.40 19.10
CA GLY A 87 -9.20 -12.75 20.17
C GLY A 87 -10.27 -11.81 19.60
N THR A 88 -9.91 -10.99 18.61
CA THR A 88 -10.86 -10.07 17.96
C THR A 88 -11.98 -10.80 17.21
N ILE A 89 -11.70 -11.95 16.60
CA ILE A 89 -12.71 -12.78 15.93
C ILE A 89 -13.72 -13.32 16.96
N ILE A 90 -13.22 -13.88 18.07
CA ILE A 90 -14.07 -14.44 19.12
C ILE A 90 -14.98 -13.36 19.73
N ASP A 91 -14.42 -12.19 20.05
CA ASP A 91 -15.18 -11.07 20.62
C ASP A 91 -16.27 -10.55 19.67
N GLN A 92 -16.08 -10.67 18.35
CA GLN A 92 -17.11 -10.31 17.37
C GLN A 92 -18.23 -11.33 17.23
N MET A 93 -17.97 -12.60 17.53
CA MET A 93 -18.95 -13.68 17.39
C MET A 93 -19.94 -13.70 18.56
N PHE A 94 -19.50 -13.38 19.79
CA PHE A 94 -20.30 -13.54 21.00
C PHE A 94 -20.51 -12.22 21.75
N LYS A 95 -21.78 -11.81 21.95
CA LYS A 95 -22.16 -10.62 22.73
C LYS A 95 -21.44 -9.33 22.32
N PHE A 96 -21.26 -9.13 21.00
CA PHE A 96 -20.54 -7.98 20.47
C PHE A 96 -21.22 -6.64 20.82
N ASN A 97 -20.43 -5.72 21.37
CA ASN A 97 -20.77 -4.32 21.57
C ASN A 97 -19.56 -3.46 21.15
N ALA A 98 -19.77 -2.50 20.26
CA ALA A 98 -18.68 -1.75 19.64
C ALA A 98 -17.87 -0.92 20.65
N ASP A 99 -18.53 -0.28 21.62
CA ASP A 99 -17.85 0.56 22.63
C ASP A 99 -17.01 -0.27 23.58
N SER A 100 -17.55 -1.39 24.06
CA SER A 100 -16.83 -2.33 24.93
C SER A 100 -15.64 -2.96 24.20
N PHE A 101 -15.81 -3.28 22.91
CA PHE A 101 -14.75 -3.80 22.06
C PHE A 101 -13.63 -2.77 21.86
N ARG A 102 -13.96 -1.53 21.51
CA ARG A 102 -12.97 -0.44 21.41
C ARG A 102 -12.27 -0.17 22.73
N LYS A 103 -12.99 -0.22 23.86
CA LYS A 103 -12.38 -0.05 25.18
C LYS A 103 -11.38 -1.16 25.50
N LYS A 104 -11.67 -2.42 25.11
CA LYS A 104 -10.75 -3.56 25.26
C LYS A 104 -9.49 -3.42 24.40
N TYR A 105 -9.63 -2.91 23.18
CA TYR A 105 -8.54 -2.70 22.23
C TYR A 105 -8.21 -1.21 22.04
N SER A 106 -8.17 -0.46 23.14
CA SER A 106 -8.10 1.02 23.12
C SER A 106 -6.86 1.55 22.40
N GLU A 107 -5.70 0.95 22.62
CA GLU A 107 -4.45 1.33 21.93
C GLU A 107 -4.58 1.19 20.40
N LEU A 108 -5.20 0.09 19.92
CA LEU A 108 -5.41 -0.13 18.49
C LEU A 108 -6.45 0.83 17.92
N ALA A 109 -7.52 1.12 18.68
CA ALA A 109 -8.51 2.10 18.28
C ALA A 109 -7.90 3.51 18.16
N SER A 110 -7.09 3.92 19.14
CA SER A 110 -6.36 5.20 19.11
C SER A 110 -5.35 5.26 17.98
N ARG A 111 -4.61 4.17 17.72
CA ARG A 111 -3.69 4.07 16.58
C ARG A 111 -4.42 4.26 15.25
N ARG A 112 -5.50 3.51 15.01
CA ARG A 112 -6.30 3.63 13.78
C ARG A 112 -6.86 5.03 13.60
N GLU A 113 -7.31 5.66 14.69
CA GLU A 113 -7.80 7.04 14.64
C GLU A 113 -6.69 8.04 14.27
N SER A 114 -5.49 7.87 14.82
CA SER A 114 -4.31 8.66 14.41
C SER A 114 -4.00 8.47 12.93
N GLU A 115 -4.04 7.23 12.44
CA GLU A 115 -3.78 6.91 11.04
C GLU A 115 -4.84 7.52 10.10
N LEU A 116 -6.12 7.50 10.48
CA LEU A 116 -7.20 8.18 9.76
C LEU A 116 -6.94 9.70 9.70
N ASN A 117 -6.56 10.31 10.82
CA ASN A 117 -6.23 11.74 10.88
C ASN A 117 -5.06 12.10 9.96
N THR A 118 -3.99 11.32 9.98
CA THR A 118 -2.84 11.51 9.07
C THR A 118 -3.27 11.37 7.61
N ALA A 119 -4.00 10.31 7.26
CA ALA A 119 -4.45 10.09 5.88
C ALA A 119 -5.34 11.24 5.39
N PHE A 120 -6.32 11.69 6.19
CA PHE A 120 -7.23 12.78 5.82
C PHE A 120 -6.53 14.12 5.71
N LYS A 121 -5.58 14.41 6.60
CA LYS A 121 -4.71 15.60 6.52
C LYS A 121 -3.99 15.65 5.17
N HIS A 122 -3.41 14.54 4.73
CA HIS A 122 -2.57 14.51 3.54
C HIS A 122 -3.35 14.33 2.24
N LEU A 123 -4.33 13.44 2.19
CA LEU A 123 -5.07 13.10 0.98
C LEU A 123 -6.31 13.97 0.75
N GLY A 124 -6.83 14.65 1.79
CA GLY A 124 -8.10 15.36 1.70
C GLY A 124 -9.27 14.40 1.47
N LYS A 125 -10.27 14.84 0.70
CA LYS A 125 -11.43 14.04 0.36
C LYS A 125 -11.06 12.94 -0.63
N ILE A 126 -11.30 11.69 -0.23
CA ILE A 126 -11.11 10.49 -1.04
C ILE A 126 -12.37 9.62 -1.04
N HIS A 127 -12.43 8.65 -1.95
CA HIS A 127 -13.52 7.67 -1.94
C HIS A 127 -13.33 6.69 -0.78
N ILE A 128 -14.44 6.12 -0.28
CA ILE A 128 -14.43 4.98 0.64
C ILE A 128 -15.08 3.79 -0.03
N SER A 129 -14.59 2.59 0.23
CA SER A 129 -15.14 1.38 -0.35
C SER A 129 -16.51 1.02 0.22
N LYS A 130 -17.27 0.21 -0.52
CA LYS A 130 -18.51 -0.36 0.00
C LYS A 130 -18.20 -1.39 1.10
N LEU A 131 -19.13 -1.49 2.05
CA LEU A 131 -19.16 -2.59 3.01
C LEU A 131 -19.36 -3.92 2.29
N LEU A 132 -18.54 -4.90 2.65
CA LEU A 132 -18.66 -6.28 2.19
C LEU A 132 -19.39 -7.13 3.25
N PRO A 133 -19.94 -8.30 2.91
CA PRO A 133 -20.72 -9.09 3.87
C PRO A 133 -19.93 -9.49 5.13
N ASN A 134 -18.63 -9.72 4.99
CA ASN A 134 -17.75 -10.13 6.09
C ASN A 134 -16.94 -8.97 6.70
N THR A 135 -17.33 -7.72 6.45
CA THR A 135 -16.72 -6.58 7.16
C THR A 135 -16.97 -6.70 8.67
N ASP A 136 -15.92 -6.45 9.43
CA ASP A 136 -15.89 -6.38 10.89
C ASP A 136 -17.04 -5.53 11.46
N LYS A 137 -17.70 -6.02 12.51
CA LYS A 137 -18.88 -5.37 13.11
C LYS A 137 -18.52 -4.03 13.76
N GLU A 138 -17.31 -3.89 14.30
CA GLU A 138 -16.82 -2.63 14.86
C GLU A 138 -16.53 -1.63 13.75
N VAL A 139 -15.91 -2.08 12.65
CA VAL A 139 -15.69 -1.23 11.48
C VAL A 139 -17.02 -0.70 10.93
N ARG A 140 -18.04 -1.55 10.80
CA ARG A 140 -19.38 -1.11 10.38
C ARG A 140 -19.93 0.01 11.25
N SER A 141 -19.63 0.01 12.55
CA SER A 141 -20.14 1.02 13.50
C SER A 141 -19.52 2.41 13.31
N ILE A 142 -18.31 2.50 12.73
CA ILE A 142 -17.59 3.78 12.57
C ILE A 142 -17.72 4.37 11.16
N ILE A 143 -18.36 3.67 10.22
CA ILE A 143 -18.50 4.16 8.83
C ILE A 143 -19.26 5.49 8.75
N PRO A 144 -20.39 5.70 9.45
CA PRO A 144 -21.07 6.99 9.41
C PRO A 144 -20.19 8.16 9.85
N ASP A 145 -19.34 7.96 10.85
CA ASP A 145 -18.41 8.98 11.34
C ASP A 145 -17.32 9.27 10.31
N ILE A 146 -16.77 8.23 9.67
CA ILE A 146 -15.81 8.36 8.57
C ILE A 146 -16.44 9.11 7.38
N GLU A 147 -17.66 8.74 6.98
CA GLU A 147 -18.41 9.41 5.90
C GLU A 147 -18.65 10.88 6.21
N SER A 148 -19.09 11.18 7.43
CA SER A 148 -19.32 12.54 7.90
C SER A 148 -18.03 13.37 7.84
N ARG A 149 -16.91 12.85 8.35
CA ARG A 149 -15.61 13.54 8.27
C ARG A 149 -15.19 13.75 6.83
N MET A 150 -15.25 12.72 5.99
CA MET A 150 -14.88 12.78 4.58
C MET A 150 -15.69 13.82 3.81
N SER A 151 -16.98 13.98 4.14
CA SER A 151 -17.87 14.96 3.50
C SER A 151 -17.44 16.42 3.69
N THR A 152 -16.71 16.72 4.77
CA THR A 152 -16.23 18.07 5.10
C THR A 152 -14.85 18.39 4.51
N LEU A 153 -14.14 17.39 3.97
CA LEU A 153 -12.81 17.58 3.41
C LEU A 153 -12.90 18.11 1.97
N THR A 154 -11.87 18.83 1.55
CA THR A 154 -11.68 19.24 0.16
C THR A 154 -10.93 18.17 -0.61
N GLU A 155 -11.35 17.90 -1.85
CA GLU A 155 -10.61 17.02 -2.76
C GLU A 155 -9.24 17.61 -3.09
N LYS A 156 -8.21 16.77 -3.08
CA LYS A 156 -6.85 17.15 -3.48
C LYS A 156 -6.49 16.54 -4.81
N TYR A 157 -5.52 17.18 -5.46
CA TYR A 157 -5.01 16.74 -6.75
C TYR A 157 -4.09 15.53 -6.62
N PHE A 158 -4.23 14.59 -7.55
CA PHE A 158 -3.35 13.44 -7.74
C PHE A 158 -2.80 13.48 -9.16
N PHE A 159 -1.48 13.42 -9.30
CA PHE A 159 -0.85 13.34 -10.61
C PHE A 159 -1.17 11.99 -11.27
N SER A 160 -1.37 11.97 -12.59
CA SER A 160 -1.27 10.72 -13.34
C SER A 160 0.21 10.33 -13.51
N LEU A 161 0.48 9.04 -13.72
CA LEU A 161 1.85 8.60 -13.97
C LEU A 161 2.39 9.16 -15.30
N GLU A 162 1.52 9.27 -16.31
CA GLU A 162 1.85 9.91 -17.58
C GLU A 162 2.29 11.37 -17.37
N GLU A 163 1.52 12.14 -16.60
CA GLU A 163 1.84 13.54 -16.31
C GLU A 163 3.18 13.67 -15.57
N LEU A 164 3.45 12.85 -14.55
CA LEU A 164 4.74 12.88 -13.85
C LEU A 164 5.91 12.58 -14.79
N LEU A 165 5.77 11.61 -15.68
CA LEU A 165 6.80 11.24 -16.64
C LEU A 165 7.06 12.35 -17.68
N GLU A 166 6.02 13.05 -18.11
CA GLU A 166 6.13 14.22 -18.98
C GLU A 166 6.83 15.39 -18.28
N LYS A 167 6.50 15.63 -17.01
CA LYS A 167 7.15 16.67 -16.18
C LYS A 167 8.63 16.36 -15.98
N ASP A 168 8.96 15.11 -15.71
CA ASP A 168 10.33 14.66 -15.50
C ASP A 168 11.22 14.93 -16.73
N VAL A 169 10.76 14.65 -17.96
CA VAL A 169 11.55 14.92 -19.18
C VAL A 169 11.62 16.40 -19.56
N ARG A 170 10.64 17.21 -19.15
CA ARG A 170 10.54 18.60 -19.57
C ARG A 170 11.59 19.45 -18.85
N SER A 171 12.54 19.99 -19.61
CA SER A 171 13.66 20.76 -19.05
C SER A 171 13.23 21.98 -18.22
N THR A 172 12.08 22.57 -18.53
CA THR A 172 11.53 23.75 -17.83
C THR A 172 10.72 23.41 -16.58
N ASP A 173 10.37 22.14 -16.34
CA ASP A 173 9.62 21.74 -15.14
C ASP A 173 10.56 21.55 -13.94
N VAL A 174 10.11 21.99 -12.77
CA VAL A 174 10.84 21.90 -11.50
C VAL A 174 10.76 20.53 -10.84
N PHE A 175 9.87 19.66 -11.32
CA PHE A 175 9.79 18.28 -10.88
C PHE A 175 10.78 17.41 -11.66
N LYS A 176 11.57 16.62 -10.92
CA LYS A 176 12.46 15.59 -11.44
C LYS A 176 12.42 14.37 -10.53
N LEU A 177 12.41 13.18 -11.11
CA LEU A 177 12.45 11.93 -10.35
C LEU A 177 13.73 11.79 -9.52
N LYS A 178 14.85 12.27 -10.07
CA LYS A 178 16.16 12.24 -9.39
C LYS A 178 16.24 13.05 -8.08
N ASP A 179 15.29 13.97 -7.88
CA ASP A 179 15.23 14.82 -6.68
C ASP A 179 14.38 14.20 -5.56
N LEU A 180 13.85 12.99 -5.76
CA LEU A 180 13.09 12.25 -4.75
C LEU A 180 14.04 11.55 -3.78
N ASP A 181 13.72 11.54 -2.49
CA ASP A 181 14.45 10.75 -1.49
C ASP A 181 14.01 9.28 -1.55
N PHE A 182 12.71 9.04 -1.72
CA PHE A 182 12.13 7.72 -1.92
C PHE A 182 10.77 7.78 -2.62
N VAL A 183 10.33 6.60 -3.09
CA VAL A 183 8.96 6.33 -3.56
C VAL A 183 8.33 5.27 -2.67
N HIS A 184 7.04 5.41 -2.35
CA HIS A 184 6.30 4.40 -1.60
C HIS A 184 5.00 3.98 -2.30
N LEU A 185 4.77 2.66 -2.36
CA LEU A 185 3.60 2.02 -2.96
C LEU A 185 2.87 1.19 -1.89
N PRO A 186 1.80 1.73 -1.26
CA PRO A 186 0.99 0.96 -0.33
C PRO A 186 0.22 -0.17 -1.06
N GLY A 187 -0.16 -1.20 -0.32
CA GLY A 187 -0.96 -2.31 -0.81
C GLY A 187 -2.46 -2.11 -0.56
N GLY A 188 -3.10 -3.13 0.04
CA GLY A 188 -4.51 -3.45 -0.19
C GLY A 188 -4.71 -4.19 -1.52
N HIS A 189 -5.92 -4.65 -1.84
CA HIS A 189 -6.13 -5.40 -3.09
C HIS A 189 -6.25 -4.52 -4.35
N ALA A 190 -6.43 -3.21 -4.22
CA ALA A 190 -6.58 -2.32 -5.37
C ALA A 190 -5.39 -2.34 -6.36
N PRO A 191 -4.11 -2.34 -5.92
CA PRO A 191 -2.94 -2.55 -6.79
C PRO A 191 -3.05 -3.74 -7.75
N MET A 192 -3.78 -4.80 -7.37
CA MET A 192 -3.95 -5.97 -8.24
C MET A 192 -4.70 -5.67 -9.54
N VAL A 193 -5.27 -4.47 -9.68
CA VAL A 193 -6.07 -4.07 -10.83
C VAL A 193 -5.27 -3.17 -11.76
N ASP A 194 -4.73 -2.06 -11.23
CA ASP A 194 -4.16 -0.98 -12.04
C ASP A 194 -2.64 -0.83 -11.92
N PHE A 195 -1.99 -1.58 -11.02
CA PHE A 195 -0.52 -1.72 -11.02
C PHE A 195 -0.04 -2.93 -11.82
N TYR A 196 -0.93 -3.89 -12.09
CA TYR A 196 -0.61 -5.09 -12.86
C TYR A 196 -0.52 -4.75 -14.36
N ASP A 197 0.62 -5.06 -14.98
CA ASP A 197 0.85 -4.85 -16.42
C ASP A 197 0.54 -3.44 -16.94
N ASN A 198 0.87 -2.41 -16.16
CA ASN A 198 0.64 -1.00 -16.47
C ASN A 198 1.88 -0.34 -17.12
N PRO A 199 1.80 0.13 -18.38
CA PRO A 199 2.97 0.66 -19.07
C PRO A 199 3.58 1.93 -18.47
N HIS A 200 2.77 2.88 -17.97
CA HIS A 200 3.28 4.10 -17.35
C HIS A 200 3.93 3.81 -16.00
N LEU A 201 3.39 2.86 -15.24
CA LEU A 201 4.05 2.38 -14.02
C LEU A 201 5.36 1.66 -14.33
N GLY A 202 5.41 0.89 -15.41
CA GLY A 202 6.63 0.27 -15.91
C GLY A 202 7.73 1.28 -16.23
N GLU A 203 7.38 2.32 -16.98
CA GLU A 203 8.32 3.41 -17.30
C GLU A 203 8.77 4.16 -16.03
N LEU A 204 7.85 4.49 -15.11
CA LEU A 204 8.20 5.13 -13.84
C LEU A 204 9.19 4.27 -13.04
N MET A 205 8.90 2.99 -12.83
CA MET A 205 9.76 2.08 -12.07
C MET A 205 11.16 1.98 -12.69
N ASN A 206 11.24 1.88 -14.02
CA ASN A 206 12.52 1.82 -14.74
C ASN A 206 13.34 3.11 -14.57
N ARG A 207 12.71 4.29 -14.68
CA ARG A 207 13.41 5.56 -14.48
C ARG A 207 13.85 5.78 -13.05
N LEU A 208 13.01 5.45 -12.08
CA LEU A 208 13.39 5.50 -10.66
C LEU A 208 14.63 4.64 -10.39
N ARG A 209 14.71 3.45 -11.02
CA ARG A 209 15.88 2.58 -10.91
C ARG A 209 17.13 3.17 -11.57
N GLU A 210 16.97 3.85 -12.71
CA GLU A 210 18.06 4.53 -13.44
C GLU A 210 18.59 5.74 -12.66
N GLU A 211 17.70 6.50 -12.04
CA GLU A 211 18.02 7.63 -11.14
C GLU A 211 18.41 7.18 -9.72
N ASN A 212 18.52 5.87 -9.49
CA ASN A 212 18.98 5.29 -8.24
C ASN A 212 18.11 5.68 -7.03
N ILE A 213 16.80 5.82 -7.23
CA ILE A 213 15.81 6.18 -6.19
C ILE A 213 15.39 4.94 -5.42
N LEU A 214 15.25 5.07 -4.09
CA LEU A 214 14.74 4.02 -3.23
C LEU A 214 13.24 3.82 -3.46
N ILE A 215 12.82 2.58 -3.73
CA ILE A 215 11.41 2.24 -3.88
C ILE A 215 11.00 1.30 -2.73
N SER A 216 9.98 1.74 -1.98
CA SER A 216 9.37 1.01 -0.88
C SER A 216 7.98 0.51 -1.28
N MET A 217 7.66 -0.75 -0.99
CA MET A 217 6.40 -1.38 -1.38
C MET A 217 5.94 -2.36 -0.29
N ILE A 218 4.64 -2.62 -0.18
CA ILE A 218 4.13 -3.55 0.84
C ILE A 218 2.92 -4.34 0.36
N CYS A 219 2.76 -5.56 0.90
CA CYS A 219 1.58 -6.39 0.73
C CYS A 219 1.35 -6.79 -0.74
N HIS A 220 0.34 -6.22 -1.42
CA HIS A 220 0.11 -6.39 -2.86
C HIS A 220 0.72 -5.29 -3.73
N GLY A 221 1.19 -4.18 -3.14
CA GLY A 221 1.92 -3.11 -3.84
C GLY A 221 3.07 -3.61 -4.74
N PRO A 222 3.87 -4.62 -4.33
CA PRO A 222 4.90 -5.24 -5.17
C PRO A 222 4.42 -5.80 -6.51
N VAL A 223 3.12 -5.99 -6.73
CA VAL A 223 2.59 -6.37 -8.05
C VAL A 223 2.95 -5.38 -9.15
N ALA A 224 3.25 -4.12 -8.81
CA ALA A 224 3.77 -3.13 -9.75
C ALA A 224 5.07 -3.56 -10.45
N LEU A 225 5.83 -4.50 -9.87
CA LEU A 225 7.03 -5.05 -10.52
C LEU A 225 6.72 -5.84 -11.79
N THR A 226 5.52 -6.40 -11.94
CA THR A 226 5.05 -7.01 -13.22
C THR A 226 5.04 -6.00 -14.36
N SER A 227 4.85 -4.72 -14.05
CA SER A 227 4.89 -3.62 -15.02
C SER A 227 6.29 -3.27 -15.50
N ALA A 228 7.36 -3.67 -14.79
CA ALA A 228 8.73 -3.25 -15.10
C ALA A 228 9.26 -3.75 -16.46
N LYS A 229 8.55 -4.69 -17.10
CA LYS A 229 8.79 -5.08 -18.49
C LYS A 229 8.47 -3.99 -19.51
N TYR A 230 7.71 -2.95 -19.16
CA TYR A 230 7.33 -1.87 -20.07
C TYR A 230 8.31 -0.68 -20.03
N ARG A 231 8.59 -0.13 -21.22
CA ARG A 231 9.17 1.21 -21.42
C ARG A 231 8.27 2.02 -22.35
N ILE A 232 8.35 3.34 -22.27
CA ILE A 232 7.63 4.25 -23.17
C ILE A 232 8.62 4.94 -24.11
N LEU A 233 8.39 4.80 -25.42
CA LEU A 233 9.19 5.45 -26.46
C LEU A 233 8.90 6.95 -26.51
N THR A 234 9.77 7.72 -27.17
CA THR A 234 9.61 9.17 -27.36
C THR A 234 8.32 9.58 -28.08
N ASN A 235 7.72 8.67 -28.86
CA ASN A 235 6.43 8.86 -29.52
C ASN A 235 5.23 8.42 -28.65
N GLY A 236 5.44 8.15 -27.36
CA GLY A 236 4.40 7.73 -26.41
C GLY A 236 4.04 6.24 -26.46
N LYS A 237 4.57 5.47 -27.42
CA LYS A 237 4.21 4.06 -27.58
C LYS A 237 4.88 3.18 -26.50
N PRO A 238 4.13 2.34 -25.77
CA PRO A 238 4.73 1.37 -24.87
C PRO A 238 5.37 0.20 -25.62
N VAL A 239 6.51 -0.26 -25.14
CA VAL A 239 7.24 -1.43 -25.66
C VAL A 239 7.64 -2.36 -24.53
N LEU A 240 7.72 -3.66 -24.83
CA LEU A 240 8.22 -4.67 -23.91
C LEU A 240 9.75 -4.74 -23.97
N THR A 241 10.36 -5.02 -22.82
CA THR A 241 11.80 -5.20 -22.63
C THR A 241 12.06 -6.49 -21.85
N ASP A 242 13.34 -6.82 -21.65
CA ASP A 242 13.77 -7.98 -20.89
C ASP A 242 13.63 -7.85 -19.36
N ASN A 243 13.14 -6.70 -18.87
CA ASN A 243 13.04 -6.36 -17.45
C ASN A 243 14.39 -6.46 -16.69
N LYS A 244 15.52 -6.16 -17.35
CA LYS A 244 16.87 -6.23 -16.73
C LYS A 244 17.02 -5.41 -15.45
N ASN A 245 16.21 -4.36 -15.29
CA ASN A 245 16.30 -3.42 -14.18
C ASN A 245 15.82 -4.00 -12.84
N PHE A 246 15.02 -5.07 -12.85
CA PHE A 246 14.48 -5.65 -11.61
C PHE A 246 14.46 -7.19 -11.58
N LYS A 247 14.68 -7.87 -12.70
CA LYS A 247 14.66 -9.34 -12.78
C LYS A 247 15.65 -9.96 -11.77
N GLY A 248 15.16 -10.95 -11.01
CA GLY A 248 15.94 -11.63 -9.98
C GLY A 248 16.08 -10.89 -8.65
N ALA A 249 15.39 -9.76 -8.45
CA ALA A 249 15.37 -9.07 -7.16
C ALA A 249 14.76 -9.96 -6.06
N ASN A 250 15.32 -9.86 -4.86
CA ASN A 250 14.78 -10.47 -3.66
C ASN A 250 13.72 -9.56 -3.07
N ILE A 251 12.49 -10.06 -2.95
CA ILE A 251 11.36 -9.29 -2.43
C ILE A 251 10.49 -10.14 -1.51
N THR A 252 9.68 -9.49 -0.70
CA THR A 252 8.62 -10.14 0.09
C THR A 252 7.27 -9.50 -0.24
N VAL A 253 6.19 -10.29 -0.15
CA VAL A 253 4.84 -9.92 -0.61
C VAL A 253 3.79 -10.61 0.26
N SER A 254 2.51 -10.21 0.14
CA SER A 254 1.40 -10.98 0.72
C SER A 254 1.46 -12.42 0.23
N SER A 255 1.64 -13.36 1.17
CA SER A 255 1.86 -14.75 0.82
C SER A 255 0.60 -15.39 0.22
N LYS A 256 0.79 -16.35 -0.68
CA LYS A 256 -0.28 -17.19 -1.23
C LYS A 256 -1.11 -17.84 -0.14
N LEU A 257 -0.47 -18.29 0.94
CA LEU A 257 -1.18 -18.89 2.08
C LEU A 257 -2.10 -17.85 2.75
N ALA A 258 -1.60 -16.64 3.02
CA ALA A 258 -2.40 -15.55 3.57
C ALA A 258 -3.57 -15.20 2.65
N GLU A 259 -3.33 -15.05 1.35
CA GLU A 259 -4.37 -14.75 0.35
C GLU A 259 -5.44 -15.84 0.30
N MET A 260 -5.03 -17.11 0.33
CA MET A 260 -5.95 -18.24 0.34
C MET A 260 -6.79 -18.33 1.62
N ILE A 261 -6.26 -17.89 2.76
CA ILE A 261 -7.03 -17.74 4.00
C ILE A 261 -8.04 -16.59 3.83
N ALA A 262 -7.60 -15.44 3.32
CA ALA A 262 -8.43 -14.25 3.15
C ALA A 262 -9.67 -14.54 2.28
N VAL A 263 -9.50 -15.10 1.09
CA VAL A 263 -10.62 -15.42 0.18
C VAL A 263 -11.54 -16.53 0.69
N LYS A 264 -11.10 -17.32 1.67
CA LYS A 264 -11.92 -18.39 2.29
C LYS A 264 -12.70 -17.92 3.49
N MET A 265 -12.11 -17.04 4.31
CA MET A 265 -12.59 -16.78 5.67
C MET A 265 -12.73 -15.28 6.00
N ALA A 266 -12.03 -14.39 5.32
CA ALA A 266 -12.00 -12.97 5.66
C ALA A 266 -12.94 -12.14 4.76
N TYR A 267 -12.73 -10.82 4.76
CA TYR A 267 -13.60 -9.87 4.07
C TYR A 267 -13.81 -10.13 2.56
N PRO A 268 -12.85 -10.69 1.77
CA PRO A 268 -13.07 -10.92 0.33
C PRO A 268 -14.02 -12.10 0.06
N LYS A 269 -14.27 -12.96 1.05
CA LYS A 269 -15.12 -14.14 0.90
C LYS A 269 -16.57 -13.74 0.57
N ILE A 270 -17.10 -14.31 -0.50
CA ILE A 270 -18.52 -14.20 -0.87
C ILE A 270 -19.30 -15.27 -0.09
N PRO A 271 -20.30 -14.90 0.73
CA PRO A 271 -21.10 -15.87 1.49
C PRO A 271 -21.75 -16.92 0.60
N GLY A 272 -21.69 -18.18 1.02
CA GLY A 272 -22.30 -19.31 0.31
C GLY A 272 -21.66 -19.67 -1.04
N LYS A 273 -20.68 -18.91 -1.54
CA LYS A 273 -20.07 -19.12 -2.86
C LYS A 273 -18.57 -19.36 -2.76
N LYS A 274 -18.00 -20.06 -3.74
CA LYS A 274 -16.54 -20.17 -3.86
C LYS A 274 -15.98 -18.85 -4.37
N THR A 275 -15.08 -18.24 -3.60
CA THR A 275 -14.36 -17.03 -4.00
C THR A 275 -13.00 -17.39 -4.56
N ARG A 276 -12.63 -16.80 -5.69
CA ARG A 276 -11.28 -16.85 -6.25
C ARG A 276 -10.94 -15.52 -6.90
N LEU A 277 -9.72 -15.07 -6.69
CA LEU A 277 -9.12 -13.96 -7.44
C LEU A 277 -8.78 -14.39 -8.86
N GLU A 278 -8.52 -13.43 -9.74
CA GLU A 278 -8.01 -13.68 -11.09
C GLU A 278 -6.60 -14.30 -11.06
N TYR A 279 -5.77 -13.86 -10.12
CA TYR A 279 -4.43 -14.37 -9.91
C TYR A 279 -3.98 -14.15 -8.46
N ILE A 280 -2.82 -14.71 -8.10
CA ILE A 280 -2.17 -14.53 -6.80
C ILE A 280 -0.85 -13.78 -7.04
N VAL A 281 -0.64 -12.66 -6.32
CA VAL A 281 0.55 -11.78 -6.49
C VAL A 281 1.86 -12.54 -6.35
N GLU A 282 1.98 -13.40 -5.32
CA GLU A 282 3.17 -14.25 -5.14
C GLU A 282 3.45 -15.15 -6.35
N ASP A 283 2.40 -15.75 -6.96
CA ASP A 283 2.58 -16.67 -8.08
C ASP A 283 3.05 -15.92 -9.34
N VAL A 284 2.44 -14.78 -9.68
CA VAL A 284 2.80 -14.02 -10.89
C VAL A 284 4.19 -13.41 -10.79
N LEU A 285 4.61 -12.93 -9.60
CA LEU A 285 5.96 -12.41 -9.43
C LEU A 285 7.02 -13.52 -9.49
N LYS A 286 6.74 -14.73 -8.99
CA LYS A 286 7.64 -15.88 -9.20
C LYS A 286 7.77 -16.22 -10.69
N GLN A 287 6.67 -16.19 -11.43
CA GLN A 287 6.66 -16.45 -12.88
C GLN A 287 7.49 -15.40 -13.64
N ASP A 288 7.45 -14.14 -13.22
CA ASP A 288 8.24 -13.05 -13.79
C ASP A 288 9.72 -13.06 -13.36
N GLY A 289 10.14 -14.05 -12.57
CA GLY A 289 11.54 -14.29 -12.21
C GLY A 289 12.02 -13.50 -10.98
N TYR A 290 11.11 -13.10 -10.09
CA TYR A 290 11.46 -12.53 -8.78
C TYR A 290 11.68 -13.61 -7.73
N HIS A 291 12.62 -13.39 -6.81
CA HIS A 291 12.87 -14.29 -5.70
C HIS A 291 12.02 -13.86 -4.49
N ILE A 292 10.94 -14.60 -4.24
CA ILE A 292 10.05 -14.31 -3.12
C ILE A 292 10.61 -14.91 -1.82
N VAL A 293 10.90 -14.04 -0.86
CA VAL A 293 11.35 -14.39 0.49
C VAL A 293 10.16 -14.20 1.44
N ASN A 294 9.47 -15.30 1.73
CA ASN A 294 8.34 -15.36 2.66
C ASN A 294 8.59 -16.43 3.72
N SER A 295 8.00 -16.27 4.91
CA SER A 295 7.95 -17.34 5.92
C SER A 295 6.78 -18.29 5.71
N TYR A 296 6.96 -19.53 6.17
CA TYR A 296 5.87 -20.50 6.30
C TYR A 296 4.77 -20.03 7.25
N ASN A 297 5.10 -19.19 8.23
CA ASN A 297 4.12 -18.49 9.06
C ASN A 297 3.67 -17.20 8.35
N PRO A 298 2.43 -17.13 7.85
CA PRO A 298 1.95 -15.99 7.06
C PRO A 298 1.81 -14.69 7.87
N VAL A 299 1.76 -14.77 9.21
CA VAL A 299 1.71 -13.59 10.10
C VAL A 299 3.08 -13.18 10.63
N ALA A 300 4.15 -13.92 10.31
CA ALA A 300 5.49 -13.50 10.69
C ALA A 300 5.87 -12.23 9.91
N ILE A 301 6.54 -11.30 10.58
CA ILE A 301 7.03 -10.08 9.95
C ILE A 301 8.18 -10.42 9.01
N HIS A 302 8.07 -9.98 7.75
CA HIS A 302 9.16 -10.03 6.79
C HIS A 302 9.31 -8.67 6.13
N VAL A 303 10.55 -8.17 6.18
CA VAL A 303 10.99 -6.96 5.48
C VAL A 303 12.27 -7.31 4.74
N VAL A 304 12.28 -7.08 3.43
CA VAL A 304 13.41 -7.38 2.56
C VAL A 304 13.90 -6.10 1.93
N TYR A 305 15.18 -5.79 2.13
CA TYR A 305 15.87 -4.72 1.41
C TYR A 305 16.88 -5.31 0.44
N ASP A 306 16.56 -5.29 -0.85
CA ASP A 306 17.51 -5.64 -1.90
C ASP A 306 18.30 -4.39 -2.30
N GLN A 307 19.49 -4.24 -1.71
CA GLN A 307 20.35 -3.08 -1.92
C GLN A 307 20.80 -2.91 -3.38
N LYS A 308 20.94 -4.00 -4.15
CA LYS A 308 21.34 -3.94 -5.56
C LYS A 308 20.27 -3.26 -6.41
N PHE A 309 19.00 -3.48 -6.07
CA PHE A 309 17.86 -2.92 -6.78
C PHE A 309 17.25 -1.69 -6.10
N LYS A 310 17.73 -1.33 -4.90
CA LYS A 310 17.12 -0.33 -4.01
C LYS A 310 15.62 -0.56 -3.84
N LEU A 311 15.25 -1.82 -3.63
CA LEU A 311 13.89 -2.25 -3.35
C LEU A 311 13.75 -2.61 -1.88
N LEU A 312 12.86 -1.92 -1.18
CA LEU A 312 12.45 -2.25 0.18
C LEU A 312 11.01 -2.79 0.13
N THR A 313 10.80 -4.01 0.60
CA THR A 313 9.48 -4.66 0.53
C THR A 313 9.06 -5.23 1.88
N GLY A 314 7.75 -5.19 2.18
CA GLY A 314 7.14 -5.78 3.38
C GLY A 314 5.99 -6.73 3.03
N ASN A 315 5.81 -7.81 3.80
CA ASN A 315 4.88 -8.88 3.44
C ASN A 315 3.39 -8.62 3.76
N GLY A 316 3.06 -7.55 4.47
CA GLY A 316 1.68 -7.20 4.82
C GLY A 316 1.59 -6.18 5.95
N PRO A 317 0.37 -5.82 6.41
CA PRO A 317 0.15 -4.84 7.47
C PRO A 317 0.98 -5.09 8.73
N GLN A 318 1.20 -6.37 9.07
CA GLN A 318 1.99 -6.79 10.22
C GLN A 318 3.44 -6.27 10.19
N ALA A 319 4.00 -6.07 8.98
CA ALA A 319 5.38 -5.63 8.79
C ALA A 319 5.52 -4.10 8.71
N MET A 320 4.42 -3.34 8.79
CA MET A 320 4.44 -1.91 8.46
C MET A 320 5.35 -1.08 9.39
N ASP A 321 5.37 -1.39 10.68
CA ASP A 321 6.25 -0.68 11.63
C ASP A 321 7.73 -0.96 11.33
N ALA A 322 8.10 -2.23 11.11
CA ALA A 322 9.47 -2.62 10.75
C ALA A 322 9.90 -2.06 9.37
N LEU A 323 8.98 -2.06 8.39
CA LEU A 323 9.23 -1.50 7.05
C LEU A 323 9.50 0.01 7.14
N THR A 324 8.68 0.73 7.91
CA THR A 324 8.81 2.19 8.08
C THR A 324 10.10 2.56 8.78
N GLN A 325 10.43 1.85 9.86
CA GLN A 325 11.71 2.03 10.55
C GLN A 325 12.87 1.79 9.60
N LYS A 326 12.82 0.71 8.81
CA LYS A 326 13.87 0.42 7.84
C LYS A 326 14.00 1.48 6.76
N LEU A 327 12.87 2.02 6.30
CA LEU A 327 12.84 3.12 5.35
C LEU A 327 13.52 4.36 5.94
N GLN A 328 13.18 4.74 7.18
CA GLN A 328 13.79 5.87 7.89
C GLN A 328 15.31 5.70 8.08
N GLU A 329 15.78 4.48 8.38
CA GLU A 329 17.21 4.18 8.48
C GLU A 329 17.94 4.38 7.15
N ILE A 330 17.37 3.90 6.04
CA ILE A 330 18.03 3.95 4.72
C ILE A 330 18.13 5.39 4.23
N VAL A 331 17.08 6.20 4.42
CA VAL A 331 17.05 7.60 3.98
C VAL A 331 17.69 8.58 4.97
N GLY A 332 18.14 8.08 6.13
CA GLY A 332 18.89 8.84 7.13
C GLY A 332 18.04 9.77 8.01
N VAL A 333 16.74 9.49 8.16
CA VAL A 333 15.86 10.22 9.09
C VAL A 333 16.11 9.81 10.54
N ILE A 334 16.50 8.55 10.76
CA ILE A 334 16.94 8.05 12.07
C ILE A 334 18.34 7.46 11.97
N ASN A 335 19.14 7.62 13.03
CA ASN A 335 20.47 7.03 13.10
C ASN A 335 20.39 5.51 13.28
N LYS A 336 21.32 4.77 12.66
CA LYS A 336 21.41 3.29 12.68
C LYS A 336 21.79 2.70 14.06
N LYS A 337 21.55 3.40 15.17
CA LYS A 337 21.93 2.99 16.53
C LYS A 337 20.77 3.18 17.51
N SER A 338 20.06 2.09 17.80
CA SER A 338 19.43 1.83 19.09
C SER A 338 18.94 0.38 19.22
N HIS A 339 19.77 -0.62 18.90
CA HIS A 339 19.57 -2.00 19.38
C HIS A 339 20.93 -2.71 19.51
N ILE A 340 21.68 -2.27 20.53
CA ILE A 340 22.51 -3.16 21.34
C ILE A 340 22.08 -2.80 22.76
N ASP A 341 21.28 -3.69 23.35
CA ASP A 341 21.46 -4.24 24.70
C ASP A 341 20.41 -5.33 24.93
#